data_AF-A0A8T4VJK4-F1
#
_entry.id   AF-A0A8T4VJK4-F1
#
_cell.length_a   1.000
_cell.length_b   1.000
_cell.length_c   1.000
_cell.angle_alpha   90.00
_cell.angle_beta   90.00
_cell.angle_gamma   90.00
#
_symmetry.space_group_name_H-M   'P 1'
#
loop_
_entity.id
_entity.type
_entity.pdbx_description
1 polymer ?
#
loop_
_entity_poly.entity_id
_entity_poly.type
_entity_poly.pdbx_seq_one_letter_code
_entity_poly.pdbx_strand_id
1 'polypeptide(L)'
;MYNQKIIAIGIVILFFLSAGIVTSEYSVKVKTESMTVSTEGHDLLIIAPEIFTDELSSLVDHKNDMDMKTTLVTLETIQTSDHTVQGQDDAEKMKYYIKYALETSDISYVLLVGGRIGQSNNWYLPVRYVHMDNGWES
;
A
#
# COMPACT_ATOMS: atom_id res chain seq x y z
N MET A 1 -52.68 16.55 -28.63
CA MET A 1 -52.70 15.17 -29.18
C MET A 1 -51.29 14.72 -29.55
N TYR A 2 -50.46 14.49 -28.52
CA TYR A 2 -49.26 13.66 -28.57
C TYR A 2 -49.39 12.75 -27.35
N ASN A 3 -49.47 11.45 -27.57
CA ASN A 3 -50.04 10.49 -26.62
C ASN A 3 -49.15 10.31 -25.39
N GLN A 4 -49.67 10.65 -24.21
CA GLN A 4 -49.10 10.41 -22.86
C GLN A 4 -48.79 8.93 -22.55
N LYS A 5 -49.03 8.00 -23.49
CA LYS A 5 -48.78 6.56 -23.34
C LYS A 5 -47.34 6.14 -23.65
N ILE A 6 -46.53 6.99 -24.29
CA ILE A 6 -45.14 6.65 -24.67
C ILE A 6 -44.12 7.08 -23.59
N ILE A 7 -44.43 8.10 -22.79
CA ILE A 7 -43.51 8.60 -21.73
C ILE A 7 -43.48 7.65 -20.51
N ALA A 8 -44.54 6.85 -20.29
CA ALA A 8 -44.59 5.90 -19.17
C ALA A 8 -43.76 4.62 -19.38
N ILE A 9 -43.37 4.28 -20.61
CA ILE A 9 -42.62 3.04 -20.91
C ILE A 9 -41.11 3.24 -20.67
N GLY A 10 -40.61 4.48 -20.77
CA GLY A 10 -39.19 4.80 -20.56
C GLY A 10 -38.75 4.89 -19.09
N ILE A 11 -39.68 5.03 -18.13
CA ILE A 11 -39.35 5.21 -16.70
C ILE A 11 -39.46 3.90 -15.90
N VAL A 12 -40.14 2.88 -16.43
CA VAL A 12 -40.31 1.59 -15.73
C VAL A 12 -39.04 0.72 -15.79
N ILE A 13 -38.13 0.96 -16.73
CA ILE A 13 -36.88 0.16 -16.85
C ILE A 13 -35.81 0.58 -15.82
N LEU A 14 -35.91 1.76 -15.21
CA LEU A 14 -34.93 2.21 -14.21
C LEU A 14 -35.23 1.76 -12.77
N PHE A 15 -36.39 1.16 -12.52
CA PHE A 15 -36.84 0.79 -11.16
C PHE A 15 -36.78 -0.71 -10.85
N PHE A 16 -36.36 -1.55 -11.80
CA PHE A 16 -36.26 -3.01 -11.62
C PHE A 16 -34.85 -3.53 -11.31
N LEU A 17 -33.83 -2.67 -11.14
CA LEU A 17 -32.50 -3.12 -10.69
C LEU A 17 -32.38 -3.35 -9.18
N SER A 18 -33.39 -2.98 -8.37
CA SER A 18 -33.31 -3.10 -6.90
C SER A 18 -34.11 -4.27 -6.30
N ALA A 19 -34.56 -5.25 -7.09
CA ALA A 19 -35.27 -6.42 -6.58
C ALA A 19 -34.63 -7.74 -7.06
N GLY A 20 -33.74 -8.25 -6.21
CA GLY A 20 -33.27 -9.64 -6.08
C GLY A 20 -33.39 -10.59 -7.28
N ILE A 21 -32.25 -10.92 -7.88
CA ILE A 21 -32.06 -12.24 -8.51
C ILE A 21 -31.54 -13.17 -7.41
N VAL A 22 -32.45 -13.97 -6.85
CA VAL A 22 -32.10 -15.25 -6.21
C VAL A 22 -32.40 -16.33 -7.23
N THR A 23 -31.38 -17.07 -7.67
CA THR A 23 -31.44 -18.54 -7.81
C THR A 23 -30.08 -19.12 -8.19
N SER A 24 -29.68 -20.12 -7.39
CA SER A 24 -28.80 -21.26 -7.70
C SER A 24 -27.31 -20.99 -7.91
N GLU A 25 -26.52 -21.47 -6.95
CA GLU A 25 -25.06 -21.61 -7.02
C GLU A 25 -24.65 -22.43 -8.25
N TYR A 26 -23.88 -21.82 -9.15
CA TYR A 26 -23.07 -22.52 -10.12
C TYR A 26 -21.64 -21.99 -9.99
N SER A 27 -20.82 -22.71 -9.25
CA SER A 27 -19.41 -22.39 -9.03
C SER A 27 -18.61 -22.66 -10.30
N VAL A 28 -18.45 -21.63 -11.14
CA VAL A 28 -17.46 -21.65 -12.21
C VAL A 28 -16.10 -21.26 -11.61
N LYS A 29 -15.19 -22.23 -11.47
CA LYS A 29 -13.77 -21.93 -11.25
C LYS A 29 -13.16 -21.40 -12.55
N VAL A 30 -13.33 -20.12 -12.83
CA VAL A 30 -12.54 -19.44 -13.86
C VAL A 30 -11.22 -19.02 -13.22
N LYS A 31 -10.12 -19.67 -13.62
CA LYS A 31 -8.77 -19.11 -13.44
C LYS A 31 -8.66 -17.97 -14.45
N THR A 32 -9.19 -16.82 -14.11
CA THR A 32 -8.96 -15.58 -14.86
C THR A 32 -7.59 -15.09 -14.44
N GLU A 33 -6.59 -15.27 -15.30
CA GLU A 33 -5.40 -14.43 -15.25
C GLU A 33 -5.88 -12.99 -15.42
N SER A 34 -5.85 -12.25 -14.32
CA SER A 34 -6.35 -10.90 -14.26
C SER A 34 -5.61 -10.07 -15.30
N MET A 35 -6.36 -9.54 -16.25
CA MET A 35 -5.99 -8.35 -16.97
C MET A 35 -5.53 -7.33 -15.91
N THR A 36 -4.27 -6.91 -15.96
CA THR A 36 -3.75 -5.84 -15.12
C THR A 36 -4.44 -4.55 -15.58
N VAL A 37 -5.62 -4.29 -15.04
CA VAL A 37 -6.05 -2.91 -14.83
C VAL A 37 -4.93 -2.33 -13.98
N SER A 38 -4.16 -1.41 -14.55
CA SER A 38 -3.17 -0.64 -13.81
C SER A 38 -3.90 -0.06 -12.61
N THR A 39 -3.73 -0.71 -11.46
CA THR A 39 -4.02 -0.09 -10.18
C THR A 39 -3.23 1.21 -10.19
N GLU A 40 -3.74 2.22 -9.52
CA GLU A 40 -3.04 3.47 -9.27
C GLU A 40 -1.85 3.22 -8.32
N GLY A 41 -1.06 2.16 -8.56
CA GLY A 41 -0.03 1.61 -7.71
C GLY A 41 1.08 2.63 -7.53
N HIS A 42 1.59 2.68 -6.31
CA HIS A 42 2.71 3.53 -5.97
C HIS A 42 3.98 2.80 -6.35
N ASP A 43 4.80 3.31 -7.25
CA ASP A 43 6.04 2.64 -7.64
C ASP A 43 7.08 2.69 -6.52
N LEU A 44 7.14 3.81 -5.78
CA LEU A 44 8.16 4.07 -4.76
C LEU A 44 7.55 4.38 -3.39
N LEU A 45 7.93 3.59 -2.39
CA LEU A 45 7.69 3.88 -0.98
C LEU A 45 8.96 4.47 -0.34
N ILE A 46 8.88 5.68 0.18
CA ILE A 46 9.94 6.30 0.99
C ILE A 46 9.57 6.14 2.47
N ILE A 47 10.46 5.54 3.26
CA ILE A 47 10.32 5.44 4.71
C ILE A 47 11.41 6.28 5.36
N ALA A 48 11.01 7.24 6.19
CA ALA A 48 11.93 8.15 6.86
C ALA A 48 11.43 8.50 8.28
N PRO A 49 12.31 8.84 9.23
CA PRO A 49 11.89 9.56 10.43
C PRO A 49 11.19 10.89 10.09
N GLU A 50 10.27 11.31 10.96
CA GLU A 50 9.52 12.57 10.79
C GLU A 50 10.42 13.80 10.56
N ILE A 51 11.60 13.83 11.19
CA ILE A 51 12.56 14.93 11.09
C ILE A 51 13.12 15.19 9.68
N PHE A 52 12.94 14.27 8.73
CA PHE A 52 13.42 14.42 7.34
C PHE A 52 12.29 14.68 6.35
N THR A 53 11.04 14.76 6.81
CA THR A 53 9.88 14.87 5.92
C THR A 53 9.87 16.16 5.10
N ASP A 54 10.24 17.27 5.74
CA ASP A 54 10.32 18.58 5.09
C ASP A 54 11.34 18.58 3.94
N GLU A 55 12.53 18.01 4.15
CA GLU A 55 13.56 17.92 3.12
C GLU A 55 13.20 16.94 2.00
N LEU A 56 12.43 15.89 2.31
CA LEU A 56 12.02 14.88 1.34
C LEU A 56 10.84 15.30 0.47
N SER A 57 10.08 16.34 0.86
CA SER A 57 8.94 16.86 0.08
C SER A 57 9.31 17.13 -1.38
N SER A 58 10.40 17.87 -1.62
CA SER A 58 10.87 18.20 -2.97
C SER A 58 11.26 16.97 -3.81
N LEU A 59 11.74 15.91 -3.16
CA LEU A 59 12.09 14.67 -3.84
C LEU A 59 10.83 13.93 -4.27
N VAL A 60 9.82 13.86 -3.39
CA VAL A 60 8.53 13.25 -3.69
C VAL A 60 7.88 13.94 -4.88
N ASP A 61 7.82 15.28 -4.86
CA ASP A 61 7.25 16.07 -5.96
C ASP A 61 7.98 15.81 -7.27
N HIS A 62 9.32 15.89 -7.25
CA HIS A 62 10.13 15.63 -8.43
C HIS A 62 9.94 14.23 -9.00
N LYS A 63 9.75 13.21 -8.14
CA LYS A 63 9.51 11.84 -8.59
C LYS A 63 8.11 11.65 -9.18
N ASN A 64 7.11 12.25 -8.57
CA ASN A 64 5.75 12.26 -9.10
C ASN A 64 5.68 12.97 -10.46
N ASP A 65 6.41 14.08 -10.64
CA ASP A 65 6.52 14.80 -11.92
C ASP A 65 7.21 13.97 -13.02
N MET A 66 8.00 12.95 -12.64
CA MET A 66 8.64 12.01 -13.56
C MET A 66 7.81 10.72 -13.77
N ASP A 67 6.51 10.78 -13.50
CA ASP A 67 5.57 9.65 -13.59
C ASP A 67 5.95 8.45 -12.69
N MET A 68 6.72 8.67 -11.61
CA MET A 68 7.04 7.64 -10.62
C MET A 68 6.27 7.91 -9.33
N LYS A 69 5.14 7.22 -9.17
CA LYS A 69 4.21 7.46 -8.06
C LYS A 69 4.89 7.17 -6.72
N THR A 70 5.14 8.22 -5.96
CA THR A 70 5.98 8.18 -4.75
C THR A 70 5.16 8.53 -3.53
N THR A 71 5.24 7.68 -2.50
CA THR A 71 4.60 7.91 -1.19
C THR A 71 5.66 8.00 -0.11
N LEU A 72 5.60 9.07 0.69
CA LEU A 72 6.43 9.25 1.88
C LEU A 72 5.64 8.84 3.13
N VAL A 73 6.21 7.96 3.94
CA VAL A 73 5.63 7.49 5.21
C VAL A 73 6.66 7.61 6.30
N THR A 74 6.23 8.09 7.47
CA THR A 74 7.12 8.22 8.63
C THR A 74 7.28 6.92 9.41
N LEU A 75 8.44 6.71 10.02
CA LEU A 75 8.67 5.55 10.89
C LEU A 75 7.69 5.54 12.07
N GLU A 76 7.43 6.72 12.63
CA GLU A 76 6.50 6.95 13.74
C GLU A 76 5.08 6.52 13.35
N THR A 77 4.64 6.85 12.13
CA THR A 77 3.34 6.41 11.58
C THR A 77 3.29 4.90 11.42
N ILE A 78 4.36 4.29 10.91
CA ILE A 78 4.48 2.84 10.73
C ILE A 78 4.33 2.12 12.08
N GLN A 79 5.03 2.60 13.12
CA GLN A 79 5.05 1.96 14.44
C GLN A 79 3.67 1.92 15.14
N THR A 80 2.79 2.86 14.80
CA THR A 80 1.42 2.98 15.32
C THR A 80 0.35 2.45 14.37
N SER A 81 0.73 2.02 13.16
CA SER A 81 -0.24 1.56 12.16
C SER A 81 -0.85 0.22 12.55
N ASP A 82 -2.18 0.09 12.37
CA ASP A 82 -2.93 -1.16 12.55
C ASP A 82 -2.38 -2.32 11.70
N HIS A 83 -1.68 -2.03 10.61
CA HIS A 83 -1.08 -3.05 9.73
C HIS A 83 0.21 -3.64 10.30
N THR A 84 0.74 -3.08 11.39
CA THR A 84 2.00 -3.50 12.01
C THR A 84 1.83 -4.15 13.38
N VAL A 85 0.60 -4.30 13.87
CA VAL A 85 0.29 -4.89 15.19
C VAL A 85 0.86 -6.31 15.38
N GLN A 86 1.14 -7.03 14.29
CA GLN A 86 1.77 -8.35 14.33
C GLN A 86 3.28 -8.29 14.63
N GLY A 87 3.92 -7.14 14.41
CA GLY A 87 5.36 -7.00 14.60
C GLY A 87 5.74 -6.80 16.06
N GLN A 88 6.71 -7.59 16.53
CA GLN A 88 7.16 -7.54 17.92
C GLN A 88 8.07 -6.33 18.20
N ASP A 89 8.95 -6.00 17.25
CA ASP A 89 9.88 -4.88 17.34
C ASP A 89 9.77 -3.94 16.14
N ASP A 90 10.45 -2.80 16.20
CA ASP A 90 10.36 -1.75 15.18
C ASP A 90 10.80 -2.23 13.78
N ALA A 91 11.84 -3.06 13.72
CA ALA A 91 12.30 -3.64 12.46
C ALA A 91 11.24 -4.55 11.84
N GLU A 92 10.56 -5.34 12.67
CA GLU A 92 9.51 -6.24 12.22
C GLU A 92 8.24 -5.50 11.83
N LYS A 93 7.86 -4.46 12.58
CA LYS A 93 6.75 -3.57 12.21
C LYS A 93 6.99 -2.92 10.85
N MET A 94 8.20 -2.41 10.60
CA MET A 94 8.60 -1.87 9.30
C MET A 94 8.52 -2.92 8.19
N LYS A 95 8.98 -4.15 8.44
CA LYS A 95 8.86 -5.29 7.51
C LYS A 95 7.39 -5.61 7.18
N TYR A 96 6.51 -5.63 8.17
CA TYR A 96 5.07 -5.86 7.96
C TYR A 96 4.41 -4.72 7.17
N TYR A 97 4.83 -3.48 7.40
CA TYR A 97 4.32 -2.34 6.64
C TYR A 97 4.73 -2.40 5.17
N ILE A 98 6.00 -2.72 4.88
CA ILE A 98 6.47 -2.92 3.49
C ILE A 98 5.69 -4.05 2.81
N LYS A 99 5.43 -5.16 3.53
CA LYS A 99 4.59 -6.24 3.02
C LYS A 99 3.17 -5.75 2.70
N TYR A 100 2.56 -4.98 3.60
CA TYR A 100 1.24 -4.40 3.37
C TYR A 100 1.22 -3.48 2.14
N ALA A 101 2.22 -2.60 2.00
CA ALA A 101 2.33 -1.71 0.85
C ALA A 101 2.52 -2.48 -0.47
N LEU A 102 3.29 -3.56 -0.45
CA LEU A 102 3.44 -4.47 -1.60
C LEU A 102 2.11 -5.13 -1.98
N GLU A 103 1.35 -5.63 -1.00
CA GLU A 103 0.10 -6.35 -1.26
C GLU A 103 -1.07 -5.44 -1.65
N THR A 104 -1.07 -4.17 -1.25
CA THR A 104 -2.18 -3.23 -1.46
C THR A 104 -1.92 -2.20 -2.54
N SER A 105 -0.69 -1.70 -2.63
CA SER A 105 -0.29 -0.61 -3.51
C SER A 105 0.65 -1.06 -4.63
N ASP A 106 0.99 -2.35 -4.68
CA ASP A 106 1.87 -2.98 -5.68
C ASP A 106 3.21 -2.26 -5.84
N ILE A 107 3.84 -1.92 -4.71
CA ILE A 107 5.10 -1.16 -4.74
C ILE A 107 6.24 -1.94 -5.40
N SER A 108 7.02 -1.24 -6.22
CA SER A 108 8.19 -1.81 -6.88
C SER A 108 9.50 -1.50 -6.16
N TYR A 109 9.55 -0.36 -5.48
CA TYR A 109 10.76 0.17 -4.86
C TYR A 109 10.50 0.66 -3.43
N VAL A 110 11.50 0.47 -2.57
CA VAL A 110 11.54 1.03 -1.21
C VAL A 110 12.82 1.84 -1.04
N LEU A 111 12.69 3.11 -0.67
CA LEU A 111 13.80 3.97 -0.27
C LEU A 111 13.75 4.19 1.24
N LEU A 112 14.80 3.73 1.92
CA LEU A 112 14.98 3.93 3.36
C LEU A 112 15.87 5.15 3.59
N VAL A 113 15.32 6.20 4.22
CA VAL A 113 16.04 7.43 4.53
C VAL A 113 16.25 7.54 6.03
N GLY A 114 17.51 7.62 6.46
CA GLY A 114 17.87 7.67 7.87
C GLY A 114 18.90 6.58 8.19
N GLY A 115 20.17 6.99 8.20
CA GLY A 115 21.29 6.11 8.50
C GLY A 115 21.73 6.17 9.96
N ARG A 116 23.04 6.11 10.18
CA ARG A 116 23.64 6.19 11.52
C ARG A 116 23.55 7.61 12.07
N ILE A 117 23.24 7.73 13.35
CA ILE A 117 23.16 9.02 14.04
C ILE A 117 24.58 9.47 14.41
N GLY A 118 25.20 10.28 13.55
CA GLY A 118 26.56 10.80 13.74
C GLY A 118 27.60 9.69 13.93
N GLN A 119 28.40 9.79 15.00
CA GLN A 119 29.41 8.78 15.36
C GLN A 119 28.92 7.78 16.43
N SER A 120 27.60 7.70 16.67
CA SER A 120 27.04 6.74 17.63
C SER A 120 26.78 5.36 17.01
N ASN A 121 26.40 4.39 17.84
CA ASN A 121 25.86 3.09 17.41
C ASN A 121 24.33 3.10 17.26
N ASN A 122 23.72 4.29 17.23
CA ASN A 122 22.27 4.44 17.05
C ASN A 122 21.94 4.70 15.59
N TRP A 123 20.78 4.23 15.17
CA TRP A 123 20.27 4.34 13.80
C TRP A 123 18.93 5.05 13.80
N TYR A 124 18.68 5.84 12.78
CA TYR A 124 17.39 6.48 12.56
C TYR A 124 16.31 5.48 12.14
N LEU A 125 16.70 4.46 11.37
CA LEU A 125 15.84 3.35 10.99
C LEU A 125 16.28 2.07 11.71
N PRO A 126 15.34 1.19 12.08
CA PRO A 126 15.66 -0.02 12.82
C PRO A 126 16.45 -1.00 11.93
N VAL A 127 17.56 -1.50 12.46
CA VAL A 127 18.45 -2.47 11.80
C VAL A 127 18.43 -3.80 12.56
N ARG A 128 18.55 -4.92 11.83
CA ARG A 128 18.69 -6.26 12.42
C ARG A 128 20.07 -6.82 12.08
N TYR A 129 20.88 -7.07 13.10
CA TYR A 129 22.11 -7.84 12.95
C TYR A 129 21.83 -9.32 13.19
N VAL A 130 22.38 -10.18 12.35
CA VAL A 130 22.37 -11.62 12.57
C VAL A 130 23.74 -12.03 13.09
N HIS A 131 23.77 -12.69 14.24
CA HIS A 131 24.99 -13.28 14.77
C HIS A 131 25.06 -14.74 14.31
N MET A 132 26.09 -15.07 13.53
CA MET A 132 26.41 -16.47 13.25
C MET A 132 27.45 -16.90 14.28
N ASP A 133 26.98 -17.61 15.30
CA ASP A 133 27.88 -18.30 16.22
C ASP A 133 28.68 -19.32 15.41
N ASN A 134 29.97 -19.05 15.25
CA ASN A 134 30.88 -19.94 14.55
C ASN A 134 31.63 -20.84 15.53
N GLY A 135 31.13 -21.13 16.74
CA GLY A 135 31.59 -22.25 17.59
C GLY A 135 33.08 -22.25 18.00
N TRP A 136 33.83 -21.18 17.73
CA TRP A 136 35.27 -21.08 18.00
C TRP A 136 35.63 -20.10 19.11
N GLU A 137 34.66 -19.40 19.70
CA GLU A 137 34.87 -18.55 20.88
C GLU A 137 34.35 -19.28 22.13
N SER A 138 35.31 -19.77 22.95
CA SER A 138 35.09 -20.37 24.28
C SER A 138 35.44 -19.37 25.38
#